data_AF-A0A7X9FEG3-F1
#
_entry.id   AF-A0A7X9FEG3-F1
#
_cell.length_a   1.000
_cell.length_b   1.000
_cell.length_c   1.000
_cell.angle_alpha   90.00
_cell.angle_beta   90.00
_cell.angle_gamma   90.00
#
_symmetry.space_group_name_H-M   'P 1'
#
loop_
_entity.id
_entity.type
_entity.pdbx_description
1 polymer ?
#
loop_
_entity_poly.entity_id
_entity_poly.type
_entity_poly.pdbx_seq_one_letter_code
_entity_poly.pdbx_strand_id
1 'polypeptide(L)'
;MTHLLVKLAGATMLVQSFVVANVIKGLVPSYIFILLQLVRDAFFVFVRRLPVNIFPALVTFLLGFAAYQALGQLANALFPPSFAALPIRVLVSPEDPSQGMFRMSLFTQSLYLLTSVVFFLYAVKLLNLRLEADRIMRWVWTGVILYVAYGFIEFFGFLVTGGSIDIISNRITGVDSHYGTFQTIQLGGVTIERMKSLAGEPSMFAFSVLPFFILAWQQRKKMAWLLLIAAVLSASTTALLGLAIFVIIQGVLFKRFFKTAIVVTAAVAALLILFPQAVEAFYNATVIKLTLQTASGIDRFENFSSALALFRDTDLLHQLFVHGFGYIRSTDGFSTLLVNTGAVGFLAYSAFFLYPLFRLRYDTEYRRGLFAATIALYAIIMVSVPEFYYLHLWLFAALVWREYLDRRPQRAIGGYAGAG
;
A
#
# COMPACT_ATOMS: atom_id res chain seq x y z
N MET A 1 13.76 -23.23 -11.36
CA MET A 1 12.65 -22.43 -11.89
C MET A 1 11.38 -22.41 -11.02
N THR A 2 11.33 -23.14 -9.90
CA THR A 2 10.08 -23.50 -9.20
C THR A 2 9.28 -22.35 -8.59
N HIS A 3 9.79 -21.12 -8.43
CA HIS A 3 9.00 -19.98 -7.91
C HIS A 3 9.22 -18.70 -8.71
N LEU A 4 9.40 -18.82 -10.03
CA LEU A 4 9.59 -17.66 -10.91
C LEU A 4 8.42 -16.67 -10.83
N LEU A 5 7.17 -17.15 -10.79
CA LEU A 5 5.99 -16.28 -10.76
C LEU A 5 5.91 -15.43 -9.48
N VAL A 6 6.26 -15.98 -8.31
CA VAL A 6 6.33 -15.19 -7.07
C VAL A 6 7.41 -14.10 -7.14
N LYS A 7 8.54 -14.39 -7.79
CA LYS A 7 9.63 -13.41 -7.99
C LYS A 7 9.19 -12.29 -8.93
N LEU A 8 8.51 -12.65 -10.03
CA LEU A 8 7.93 -11.69 -10.96
C LEU A 8 6.87 -10.82 -10.26
N ALA A 9 6.01 -11.42 -9.42
CA ALA A 9 5.05 -10.67 -8.61
C ALA A 9 5.75 -9.68 -7.66
N GLY A 10 6.85 -10.10 -7.00
CA GLY A 10 7.67 -9.21 -6.18
C GLY A 10 8.30 -8.06 -6.97
N ALA A 11 8.69 -8.29 -8.23
CA ALA A 11 9.24 -7.23 -9.08
C ALA A 11 8.17 -6.27 -9.63
N THR A 12 6.93 -6.72 -9.79
CA THR A 12 5.83 -5.89 -10.31
C THR A 12 4.84 -5.43 -9.24
N MET A 13 5.14 -5.64 -7.96
CA MET A 13 4.21 -5.38 -6.84
C MET A 13 3.80 -3.91 -6.68
N LEU A 14 4.57 -2.97 -7.22
CA LEU A 14 4.25 -1.53 -7.17
C LEU A 14 3.46 -1.06 -8.40
N VAL A 15 3.31 -1.92 -9.41
CA VAL A 15 2.53 -1.62 -10.62
C VAL A 15 1.05 -1.82 -10.31
N GLN A 16 0.30 -0.72 -10.25
CA GLN A 16 -1.14 -0.73 -9.94
C GLN A 16 -2.00 -0.76 -11.20
N SER A 17 -1.40 -0.41 -12.34
CA SER A 17 -2.06 -0.54 -13.63
C SER A 17 -1.07 -0.81 -14.75
N PHE A 18 -1.45 -1.74 -15.61
CA PHE A 18 -0.81 -2.00 -16.89
C PHE A 18 -1.91 -2.13 -17.95
N VAL A 19 -1.98 -1.19 -18.88
CA VAL A 19 -2.99 -1.18 -19.95
C VAL A 19 -2.44 -1.99 -21.12
N VAL A 20 -3.07 -3.15 -21.39
CA VAL A 20 -2.71 -3.99 -22.55
C VAL A 20 -3.48 -3.55 -23.79
N ALA A 21 -4.73 -3.14 -23.61
CA ALA A 21 -5.60 -2.60 -24.65
C ALA A 21 -6.65 -1.69 -24.00
N ASN A 22 -7.22 -0.75 -24.76
CA ASN A 22 -8.29 0.14 -24.27
C ASN A 22 -9.54 -0.60 -23.76
N VAL A 23 -9.71 -1.86 -24.16
CA VAL A 23 -10.78 -2.77 -23.71
C VAL A 23 -10.46 -3.40 -22.35
N ILE A 24 -9.19 -3.75 -22.08
CA ILE A 24 -8.74 -4.35 -20.82
C ILE A 24 -8.17 -3.22 -19.95
N LYS A 25 -9.06 -2.55 -19.22
CA LYS A 25 -8.76 -1.38 -18.40
C LYS A 25 -7.97 -1.77 -17.15
N GLY A 26 -6.66 -1.92 -17.32
CA GLY A 26 -5.68 -2.01 -16.24
C GLY A 26 -5.59 -3.38 -15.58
N LEU A 27 -4.59 -4.16 -15.99
CA LEU A 27 -4.15 -5.35 -15.28
C LEU A 27 -3.24 -4.95 -14.11
N VAL A 28 -3.28 -5.73 -13.03
CA VAL A 28 -2.28 -5.66 -11.95
C VAL A 28 -1.37 -6.88 -12.12
N PRO A 29 -0.22 -6.77 -12.81
CA PRO A 29 0.56 -7.93 -13.24
C PRO A 29 0.95 -8.85 -12.09
N SER A 30 1.25 -8.26 -10.93
CA SER A 30 1.64 -9.00 -9.74
C SER A 30 0.54 -9.91 -9.21
N TYR A 31 -0.73 -9.51 -9.33
CA TYR A 31 -1.87 -10.34 -8.89
C TYR A 31 -2.04 -11.53 -9.83
N ILE A 32 -1.91 -11.31 -11.14
CA ILE A 32 -1.97 -12.36 -12.16
C ILE A 32 -0.89 -13.40 -11.89
N PHE A 33 0.36 -12.99 -11.65
CA PHE A 33 1.45 -13.92 -11.37
C PHE A 33 1.20 -14.75 -10.11
N ILE A 34 0.61 -14.18 -9.07
CA ILE A 34 0.28 -14.91 -7.84
C ILE A 34 -0.87 -15.89 -8.03
N LEU A 35 -1.91 -15.52 -8.77
CA LEU A 35 -3.01 -16.42 -9.09
C LEU A 35 -2.54 -17.58 -10.00
N LEU A 36 -1.70 -17.29 -11.00
CA LEU A 36 -1.09 -18.32 -11.84
C LEU A 36 -0.19 -19.26 -11.03
N GLN A 37 0.56 -18.72 -10.06
CA GLN A 37 1.35 -19.54 -9.15
C GLN A 37 0.46 -20.45 -8.31
N LEU A 38 -0.67 -19.95 -7.80
CA LEU A 38 -1.62 -20.73 -7.02
C LEU A 38 -2.24 -21.86 -7.85
N VAL A 39 -2.69 -21.57 -9.08
CA VAL A 39 -3.25 -22.58 -10.00
C VAL A 39 -2.23 -23.66 -10.31
N ARG A 40 -0.98 -23.25 -10.62
CA ARG A 40 0.12 -24.17 -10.89
C ARG A 40 0.37 -25.10 -9.70
N ASP A 41 0.48 -24.53 -8.51
CA ASP A 41 0.76 -25.30 -7.30
C ASP A 41 -0.44 -26.20 -6.92
N ALA A 42 -1.68 -25.77 -7.13
CA ALA A 42 -2.87 -26.61 -6.94
C ALA A 42 -2.85 -27.84 -7.85
N PHE A 43 -2.48 -27.67 -9.12
CA PHE A 43 -2.32 -28.79 -10.05
C PHE A 43 -1.22 -29.76 -9.58
N PHE A 44 -0.07 -29.24 -9.14
CA PHE A 44 1.04 -30.08 -8.70
C PHE A 44 0.85 -30.74 -7.34
N VAL A 45 0.00 -30.23 -6.45
CA VAL A 45 -0.30 -30.89 -5.15
C VAL A 45 -0.78 -32.31 -5.34
N PHE A 46 -1.59 -32.56 -6.38
CA PHE A 46 -2.12 -33.88 -6.69
C PHE A 46 -1.09 -34.81 -7.33
N VAL A 47 -0.03 -34.26 -7.94
CA VAL A 47 0.96 -35.03 -8.72
C VAL A 47 2.26 -35.24 -7.94
N ARG A 48 2.68 -34.28 -7.09
CA ARG A 48 3.96 -34.28 -6.38
C ARG A 48 3.87 -33.55 -5.03
N ARG A 49 4.76 -33.92 -4.10
CA ARG A 49 4.97 -33.11 -2.89
C ARG A 49 5.61 -31.77 -3.25
N LEU A 50 4.90 -30.68 -3.02
CA LEU A 50 5.43 -29.33 -3.20
C LEU A 50 6.46 -28.99 -2.12
N PRO A 51 7.55 -28.28 -2.48
CA PRO A 51 8.52 -27.78 -1.49
C PRO A 51 7.92 -26.70 -0.57
N VAL A 52 6.90 -25.99 -1.06
CA VAL A 52 6.18 -24.94 -0.33
C VAL A 52 4.68 -25.22 -0.41
N ASN A 53 4.12 -25.81 0.65
CA ASN A 53 2.69 -26.11 0.70
C ASN A 53 1.93 -25.03 1.49
N ILE A 54 1.24 -24.09 0.83
CA ILE A 54 0.46 -23.03 1.49
C ILE A 54 -1.00 -23.43 1.79
N PHE A 55 -1.50 -24.54 1.25
CA PHE A 55 -2.92 -24.88 1.22
C PHE A 55 -3.57 -25.01 2.61
N PRO A 56 -2.97 -25.64 3.63
CA PRO A 56 -3.61 -25.72 4.94
C PRO A 56 -3.91 -24.33 5.54
N ALA A 57 -2.94 -23.42 5.48
CA ALA A 57 -3.12 -22.05 5.99
C ALA A 57 -4.13 -21.27 5.14
N LEU A 58 -4.14 -21.47 3.83
CA LEU A 58 -5.10 -20.84 2.92
C LEU A 58 -6.53 -21.34 3.19
N VAL A 59 -6.74 -22.64 3.39
CA VAL A 59 -8.04 -23.22 3.72
C VAL A 59 -8.52 -22.71 5.08
N THR A 60 -7.67 -22.68 6.11
CA THR A 60 -8.03 -22.10 7.40
C THR A 60 -8.47 -20.64 7.26
N PHE A 61 -7.72 -19.83 6.49
CA PHE A 61 -8.10 -18.44 6.23
C PHE A 61 -9.44 -18.35 5.49
N LEU A 62 -9.64 -19.13 4.42
CA LEU A 62 -10.86 -19.10 3.62
C LEU A 62 -12.10 -19.51 4.44
N LEU A 63 -12.00 -20.55 5.26
CA LEU A 63 -13.10 -20.97 6.13
C LEU A 63 -13.40 -19.93 7.20
N GLY A 64 -12.38 -19.37 7.85
CA GLY A 64 -12.55 -18.31 8.83
C GLY A 64 -13.17 -17.05 8.22
N PHE A 65 -12.68 -16.62 7.06
CA PHE A 65 -13.20 -15.47 6.33
C PHE A 65 -14.63 -15.71 5.83
N ALA A 66 -14.93 -16.88 5.26
CA ALA A 66 -16.29 -17.21 4.82
C ALA A 66 -17.28 -17.23 5.98
N ALA A 67 -16.90 -17.82 7.13
CA ALA A 67 -17.72 -17.81 8.33
C ALA A 67 -17.94 -16.37 8.84
N TYR A 68 -16.89 -15.55 8.84
CA TYR A 68 -16.96 -14.14 9.22
C TYR A 68 -17.94 -13.35 8.34
N GLN A 69 -17.86 -13.57 7.03
CA GLN A 69 -18.75 -12.92 6.06
C GLN A 69 -20.19 -13.44 6.19
N ALA A 70 -20.38 -14.73 6.45
CA ALA A 70 -21.70 -15.30 6.68
C ALA A 70 -22.40 -14.67 7.90
N LEU A 71 -21.66 -14.42 8.99
CA LEU A 71 -22.17 -13.69 10.15
C LEU A 71 -22.59 -12.25 9.78
N GLY A 72 -21.79 -11.57 8.97
CA GLY A 72 -22.13 -10.25 8.46
C GLY A 72 -23.37 -10.23 7.57
N GLN A 73 -23.49 -11.20 6.65
CA GLN A 73 -24.67 -11.31 5.80
C GLN A 73 -25.92 -11.72 6.59
N LEU A 74 -25.78 -12.51 7.65
CA LEU A 74 -26.87 -12.79 8.59
C LEU A 74 -27.29 -11.50 9.32
N ALA A 75 -26.34 -10.67 9.76
CA ALA A 75 -26.65 -9.38 10.37
C ALA A 75 -27.42 -8.47 9.39
N ASN A 76 -27.01 -8.38 8.12
CA ASN A 76 -27.76 -7.62 7.11
C ASN A 76 -29.19 -8.14 6.89
N ALA A 77 -29.40 -9.45 7.01
CA ALA A 77 -30.73 -10.05 6.86
C ALA A 77 -31.64 -9.73 8.06
N LEU A 78 -31.09 -9.69 9.27
CA LEU A 78 -31.81 -9.38 10.50
C LEU A 78 -32.04 -7.88 10.68
N PHE A 79 -31.06 -7.07 10.29
CA PHE A 79 -31.02 -5.62 10.47
C PHE A 79 -30.56 -4.95 9.16
N PRO A 80 -31.45 -4.79 8.17
CA PRO A 80 -31.08 -4.23 6.88
C PRO A 80 -30.43 -2.84 7.01
N PRO A 81 -29.16 -2.67 6.59
CA PRO A 81 -28.48 -1.38 6.70
C PRO A 81 -29.06 -0.37 5.71
N SER A 82 -29.28 0.86 6.15
CA SER A 82 -29.64 1.97 5.26
C SER A 82 -28.38 2.67 4.76
N PHE A 83 -27.86 2.26 3.60
CA PHE A 83 -26.76 2.97 2.93
C PHE A 83 -27.23 4.23 2.18
N ALA A 84 -28.54 4.52 2.17
CA ALA A 84 -29.12 5.66 1.44
C ALA A 84 -28.62 7.04 1.92
N ALA A 85 -28.14 7.13 3.17
CA ALA A 85 -27.56 8.35 3.72
C ALA A 85 -26.08 8.56 3.37
N LEU A 86 -25.42 7.57 2.75
CA LEU A 86 -24.03 7.72 2.35
C LEU A 86 -23.91 8.47 1.01
N PRO A 87 -22.90 9.34 0.86
CA PRO A 87 -22.55 9.88 -0.44
C PRO A 87 -22.26 8.72 -1.40
N ILE A 88 -22.83 8.74 -2.62
CA ILE A 88 -22.64 7.68 -3.64
C ILE A 88 -21.16 7.37 -3.88
N ARG A 89 -20.28 8.36 -3.73
CA ARG A 89 -18.82 8.25 -3.89
C ARG A 89 -18.14 7.33 -2.86
N VAL A 90 -18.81 7.04 -1.74
CA VAL A 90 -18.31 6.21 -0.65
C VAL A 90 -18.59 4.72 -0.92
N LEU A 91 -19.62 4.40 -1.70
CA LEU A 91 -19.92 3.01 -2.09
C LEU A 91 -19.01 2.57 -3.24
N VAL A 92 -18.46 1.36 -3.12
CA VAL A 92 -17.53 0.80 -4.11
C VAL A 92 -18.24 0.32 -5.37
N SER A 93 -19.46 -0.16 -5.22
CA SER A 93 -20.21 -0.82 -6.29
C SER A 93 -21.51 -0.05 -6.60
N PRO A 94 -21.89 0.07 -7.89
CA PRO A 94 -22.94 0.99 -8.33
C PRO A 94 -24.36 0.45 -8.12
N GLU A 95 -24.54 -0.70 -7.46
CA GLU A 95 -25.86 -1.22 -7.16
C GLU A 95 -26.61 -0.30 -6.19
N ASP A 96 -27.93 -0.47 -6.15
CA ASP A 96 -28.82 0.29 -5.28
C ASP A 96 -28.29 0.29 -3.83
N PRO A 97 -28.13 1.47 -3.18
CA PRO A 97 -27.81 1.56 -1.76
C PRO A 97 -28.77 0.78 -0.85
N SER A 98 -30.00 0.47 -1.28
CA SER A 98 -30.93 -0.39 -0.55
C SER A 98 -30.49 -1.87 -0.52
N GLN A 99 -29.64 -2.30 -1.45
CA GLN A 99 -29.12 -3.66 -1.51
C GLN A 99 -28.01 -3.84 -0.46
N GLY A 100 -28.39 -4.37 0.70
CA GLY A 100 -27.46 -4.65 1.79
C GLY A 100 -26.77 -6.01 1.74
N MET A 101 -27.27 -6.97 0.95
CA MET A 101 -26.71 -8.33 0.90
C MET A 101 -25.99 -8.61 -0.42
N PHE A 102 -24.87 -9.34 -0.33
CA PHE A 102 -24.09 -9.88 -1.45
C PHE A 102 -23.81 -8.89 -2.61
N ARG A 103 -23.49 -7.62 -2.30
CA ARG A 103 -23.04 -6.64 -3.32
C ARG A 103 -21.81 -7.17 -4.08
N MET A 104 -21.64 -6.79 -5.35
CA MET A 104 -20.52 -7.27 -6.18
C MET A 104 -19.16 -6.88 -5.63
N SER A 105 -19.08 -5.76 -4.92
CA SER A 105 -17.87 -5.35 -4.21
C SER A 105 -17.38 -6.38 -3.19
N LEU A 106 -18.29 -7.16 -2.58
CA LEU A 106 -17.93 -8.28 -1.69
C LEU A 106 -16.95 -9.21 -2.37
N PHE A 107 -17.30 -9.65 -3.58
CA PHE A 107 -16.55 -10.67 -4.30
C PHE A 107 -15.26 -10.10 -4.89
N THR A 108 -15.33 -8.92 -5.51
CA THR A 108 -14.16 -8.31 -6.15
C THR A 108 -13.10 -7.90 -5.14
N GLN A 109 -13.50 -7.26 -4.03
CA GLN A 109 -12.57 -6.86 -2.96
C GLN A 109 -12.04 -8.09 -2.22
N SER A 110 -12.87 -9.10 -1.97
CA SER A 110 -12.40 -10.37 -1.37
C SER A 110 -11.35 -11.06 -2.24
N LEU A 111 -11.47 -11.02 -3.58
CA LEU A 111 -10.46 -11.59 -4.48
C LEU A 111 -9.12 -10.84 -4.38
N TYR A 112 -9.14 -9.52 -4.23
CA TYR A 112 -7.92 -8.74 -4.00
C TYR A 112 -7.26 -9.08 -2.66
N LEU A 113 -8.05 -9.19 -1.58
CA LEU A 113 -7.53 -9.64 -0.28
C LEU A 113 -6.96 -11.05 -0.36
N LEU A 114 -7.68 -11.99 -0.98
CA LEU A 114 -7.25 -13.37 -1.15
C LEU A 114 -5.90 -13.45 -1.88
N THR A 115 -5.75 -12.70 -2.96
CA THR A 115 -4.49 -12.65 -3.72
C THR A 115 -3.33 -12.17 -2.85
N SER A 116 -3.60 -11.20 -1.99
CA SER A 116 -2.63 -10.64 -1.05
C SER A 116 -2.23 -11.62 0.05
N VAL A 117 -3.19 -12.37 0.60
CA VAL A 117 -2.95 -13.43 1.59
C VAL A 117 -2.13 -14.57 0.96
N VAL A 118 -2.46 -14.98 -0.27
CA VAL A 118 -1.68 -15.99 -1.00
C VAL A 118 -0.25 -15.51 -1.23
N PHE A 119 -0.06 -14.25 -1.62
CA PHE A 119 1.27 -13.66 -1.75
C PHE A 119 2.03 -13.69 -0.42
N PHE A 120 1.41 -13.27 0.68
CA PHE A 120 2.02 -13.32 2.01
C PHE A 120 2.44 -14.73 2.41
N LEU A 121 1.59 -15.73 2.21
CA LEU A 121 1.89 -17.12 2.56
C LEU A 121 3.08 -17.67 1.76
N TYR A 122 3.16 -17.36 0.46
CA TYR A 122 4.34 -17.68 -0.34
C TYR A 122 5.58 -16.92 0.13
N ALA A 123 5.45 -15.61 0.34
CA ALA A 123 6.55 -14.74 0.73
C ALA A 123 7.17 -15.21 2.04
N VAL A 124 6.40 -15.42 3.10
CA VAL A 124 6.91 -15.89 4.40
C VAL A 124 7.66 -17.22 4.25
N LYS A 125 7.08 -18.20 3.54
CA LYS A 125 7.71 -19.52 3.38
C LYS A 125 8.99 -19.47 2.56
N LEU A 126 9.01 -18.70 1.47
CA LEU A 126 10.19 -18.56 0.63
C LEU A 126 11.28 -17.70 1.28
N LEU A 127 10.91 -16.69 2.07
CA LEU A 127 11.86 -15.88 2.83
C LEU A 127 12.55 -16.67 3.96
N ASN A 128 11.92 -17.75 4.46
CA ASN A 128 12.56 -18.68 5.39
C ASN A 128 13.64 -19.56 4.72
N LEU A 129 13.66 -19.63 3.38
CA LEU A 129 14.69 -20.34 2.61
C LEU A 129 15.77 -19.33 2.19
N ARG A 130 16.94 -19.32 2.88
CA ARG A 130 17.99 -18.28 2.72
C ARG A 130 18.31 -17.91 1.27
N LEU A 131 18.57 -18.90 0.41
CA LEU A 131 18.89 -18.66 -1.02
C LEU A 131 17.74 -18.03 -1.80
N GLU A 132 16.50 -18.39 -1.48
CA GLU A 132 15.31 -17.82 -2.12
C GLU A 132 15.00 -16.43 -1.56
N ALA A 133 15.28 -16.17 -0.29
CA ALA A 133 15.14 -14.85 0.31
C ALA A 133 15.99 -13.80 -0.40
N ASP A 134 17.28 -14.08 -0.62
CA ASP A 134 18.18 -13.18 -1.33
C ASP A 134 17.73 -12.95 -2.77
N ARG A 135 17.23 -14.01 -3.43
CA ARG A 135 16.70 -13.91 -4.80
C ARG A 135 15.46 -13.02 -4.83
N ILE A 136 14.45 -13.28 -4.00
CA ILE A 136 13.20 -12.51 -3.96
C ILE A 136 13.50 -11.03 -3.67
N MET A 137 14.34 -10.75 -2.69
CA MET A 137 14.69 -9.36 -2.36
C MET A 137 15.43 -8.67 -3.51
N ARG A 138 16.27 -9.36 -4.28
CA ARG A 138 16.87 -8.79 -5.51
C ARG A 138 15.79 -8.42 -6.53
N TRP A 139 14.84 -9.31 -6.82
CA TRP A 139 13.74 -9.02 -7.75
C TRP A 139 12.87 -7.85 -7.27
N VAL A 140 12.57 -7.80 -5.98
CA VAL A 140 11.88 -6.68 -5.34
C VAL A 140 12.63 -5.36 -5.55
N TRP A 141 13.92 -5.31 -5.24
CA TRP A 141 14.71 -4.08 -5.42
C TRP A 141 14.81 -3.66 -6.88
N THR A 142 14.98 -4.61 -7.80
CA THR A 142 14.94 -4.32 -9.25
C THR A 142 13.60 -3.72 -9.64
N GLY A 143 12.49 -4.29 -9.16
CA GLY A 143 11.13 -3.77 -9.38
C GLY A 143 10.95 -2.34 -8.87
N VAL A 144 11.39 -2.05 -7.64
CA VAL A 144 11.35 -0.72 -7.04
C VAL A 144 12.14 0.30 -7.87
N ILE A 145 13.35 -0.07 -8.33
CA ILE A 145 14.19 0.81 -9.13
C ILE A 145 13.54 1.10 -10.49
N LEU A 146 13.04 0.07 -11.19
CA LEU A 146 12.35 0.24 -12.47
C LEU A 146 11.10 1.11 -12.33
N TYR A 147 10.33 0.89 -11.26
CA TYR A 147 9.14 1.67 -10.95
C TYR A 147 9.47 3.15 -10.72
N VAL A 148 10.53 3.46 -9.97
CA VAL A 148 10.95 4.85 -9.73
C VAL A 148 11.59 5.47 -10.96
N ALA A 149 12.40 4.72 -11.71
CA ALA A 149 12.99 5.17 -12.97
C ALA A 149 11.91 5.55 -13.99
N TYR A 150 10.84 4.76 -14.10
CA TYR A 150 9.69 5.09 -14.94
C TYR A 150 9.02 6.41 -14.53
N GLY A 151 8.83 6.63 -13.22
CA GLY A 151 8.30 7.91 -12.74
C GLY A 151 9.19 9.10 -13.07
N PHE A 152 10.52 8.92 -13.12
CA PHE A 152 11.43 9.98 -13.57
C PHE A 152 11.33 10.22 -15.07
N ILE A 153 11.15 9.16 -15.87
CA ILE A 153 10.90 9.29 -17.31
C ILE A 153 9.65 10.14 -17.52
N GLU A 154 8.52 9.82 -16.87
CA GLU A 154 7.30 10.62 -16.96
C GLU A 154 7.53 12.07 -16.55
N PHE A 155 8.13 12.29 -15.38
CA PHE A 155 8.37 13.62 -14.83
C PHE A 155 9.23 14.50 -15.76
N PHE A 156 10.37 13.98 -16.22
CA PHE A 156 11.25 14.74 -17.13
C PHE A 156 10.67 14.84 -18.53
N GLY A 157 9.96 13.82 -19.00
CA GLY A 157 9.24 13.84 -20.27
C GLY A 157 8.21 14.96 -20.30
N PHE A 158 7.43 15.10 -19.24
CA PHE A 158 6.45 16.18 -19.09
C PHE A 158 7.12 17.57 -19.11
N LEU A 159 8.28 17.73 -18.47
CA LEU A 159 9.02 18.99 -18.51
C LEU A 159 9.47 19.38 -19.92
N VAL A 160 9.70 18.41 -20.80
CA VAL A 160 10.12 18.64 -22.20
C VAL A 160 8.92 18.84 -23.13
N THR A 161 7.86 18.04 -22.98
CA THR A 161 6.73 18.02 -23.92
C THR A 161 5.56 18.91 -23.51
N GLY A 162 5.47 19.28 -22.22
CA GLY A 162 4.30 19.92 -21.63
C GLY A 162 3.07 19.00 -21.51
N GLY A 163 3.20 17.72 -21.82
CA GLY A 163 2.12 16.72 -21.82
C GLY A 163 2.55 15.38 -21.22
N SER A 164 1.60 14.56 -20.80
CA SER A 164 1.89 13.25 -20.21
C SER A 164 2.43 12.36 -21.31
N ILE A 165 3.54 11.71 -20.99
CA ILE A 165 4.14 10.68 -21.82
C ILE A 165 3.90 9.28 -21.24
N ASP A 166 2.88 9.14 -20.38
CA ASP A 166 2.46 7.84 -19.87
C ASP A 166 1.93 6.97 -21.02
N ILE A 167 2.68 5.92 -21.34
CA ILE A 167 2.38 4.94 -22.38
C ILE A 167 1.79 3.65 -21.78
N ILE A 168 1.98 3.41 -20.48
CA ILE A 168 1.75 2.09 -19.87
C ILE A 168 0.51 2.08 -18.96
N SER A 169 0.33 3.12 -18.16
CA SER A 169 -0.76 3.25 -17.18
C SER A 169 -1.89 4.17 -17.62
N ASN A 170 -1.81 4.77 -18.82
CA ASN A 170 -2.80 5.72 -19.32
C ASN A 170 -4.16 5.05 -19.55
N ARG A 171 -5.02 5.09 -18.53
CA ARG A 171 -6.39 4.55 -18.56
C ARG A 171 -7.34 5.62 -19.08
N ILE A 172 -8.08 5.29 -20.14
CA ILE A 172 -9.30 6.02 -20.53
C ILE A 172 -10.49 5.28 -19.88
N THR A 173 -11.16 5.90 -18.91
CA THR A 173 -12.35 5.30 -18.26
C THR A 173 -13.56 6.18 -18.50
N GLY A 174 -14.54 5.68 -19.27
CA GLY A 174 -15.77 6.41 -19.60
C GLY A 174 -15.71 7.00 -21.01
N VAL A 175 -16.71 7.82 -21.35
CA VAL A 175 -16.82 8.47 -22.67
C VAL A 175 -15.95 9.73 -22.74
N ASP A 176 -15.70 10.43 -21.62
CA ASP A 176 -14.95 11.71 -21.63
C ASP A 176 -14.00 11.95 -20.43
N SER A 177 -13.80 10.97 -19.53
CA SER A 177 -12.97 11.17 -18.33
C SER A 177 -11.64 10.41 -18.37
N HIS A 178 -10.55 11.15 -18.54
CA HIS A 178 -9.19 10.66 -18.33
C HIS A 178 -8.93 10.42 -16.82
N TYR A 179 -9.26 9.24 -16.29
CA TYR A 179 -8.68 8.78 -15.02
C TYR A 179 -7.26 8.25 -15.24
N GLY A 180 -6.42 9.20 -15.63
CA GLY A 180 -5.00 9.25 -15.37
C GLY A 180 -4.68 10.69 -14.97
N THR A 181 -5.60 11.30 -14.19
CA THR A 181 -5.71 12.75 -13.92
C THR A 181 -4.32 13.33 -13.87
N PHE A 182 -4.01 14.12 -14.90
CA PHE A 182 -2.85 14.95 -14.95
C PHE A 182 -2.90 15.87 -13.74
N GLN A 183 -2.26 15.46 -12.65
CA GLN A 183 -2.17 16.26 -11.45
C GLN A 183 -0.91 17.09 -11.59
N THR A 184 -1.08 18.23 -12.26
CA THR A 184 -0.04 19.22 -12.37
C THR A 184 -0.11 20.19 -11.20
N ILE A 185 1.02 20.81 -10.91
CA ILE A 185 1.14 21.94 -10.01
C ILE A 185 1.68 23.08 -10.87
N GLN A 186 1.04 24.25 -10.80
CA GLN A 186 1.63 25.45 -11.37
C GLN A 186 2.68 25.99 -10.40
N LEU A 187 3.91 26.01 -10.86
CA LEU A 187 5.10 26.50 -10.17
C LEU A 187 5.56 27.75 -10.91
N GLY A 188 5.02 28.89 -10.45
CA GLY A 188 5.16 30.26 -10.96
C GLY A 188 5.38 30.39 -12.47
N GLY A 189 4.33 30.00 -13.19
CA GLY A 189 4.25 30.06 -14.64
C GLY A 189 4.64 28.76 -15.34
N VAL A 190 5.38 27.87 -14.67
CA VAL A 190 5.72 26.55 -15.19
C VAL A 190 4.79 25.50 -14.58
N THR A 191 4.01 24.85 -15.42
CA THR A 191 3.24 23.67 -15.02
C THR A 191 4.20 22.49 -14.87
N ILE A 192 4.21 21.83 -13.71
CA ILE A 192 5.02 20.61 -13.45
C ILE A 192 4.09 19.45 -13.10
N GLU A 193 4.33 18.27 -13.65
CA GLU A 193 3.61 17.05 -13.28
C GLU A 193 4.10 16.48 -11.95
N ARG A 194 3.17 16.10 -11.07
CA ARG A 194 3.51 15.38 -9.84
C ARG A 194 3.91 13.96 -10.16
N MET A 195 5.04 13.51 -9.61
CA MET A 195 5.53 12.16 -9.85
C MET A 195 4.51 11.12 -9.37
N LYS A 196 4.03 10.27 -10.30
CA LYS A 196 3.04 9.20 -10.03
C LYS A 196 3.49 7.82 -10.51
N SER A 197 4.31 7.72 -11.57
CA SER A 197 4.67 6.43 -12.16
C SER A 197 3.43 5.55 -12.43
N LEU A 198 3.60 4.23 -12.42
CA LEU A 198 2.56 3.22 -12.66
C LEU A 198 1.57 3.06 -11.49
N ALA A 199 1.49 4.03 -10.56
CA ALA A 199 0.43 4.10 -9.55
C ALA A 199 -0.79 4.91 -10.00
N GLY A 200 -0.68 5.72 -11.05
CA GLY A 200 -1.78 6.58 -11.52
C GLY A 200 -2.09 7.79 -10.62
N GLU A 201 -1.75 7.75 -9.32
CA GLU A 201 -1.92 8.85 -8.36
C GLU A 201 -0.65 9.11 -7.53
N PRO A 202 -0.26 10.38 -7.28
CA PRO A 202 0.95 10.68 -6.51
C PRO A 202 0.91 10.24 -5.04
N SER A 203 -0.27 10.17 -4.39
CA SER A 203 -0.43 9.60 -3.04
C SER A 203 -0.13 8.11 -3.00
N MET A 204 -0.57 7.39 -4.03
CA MET A 204 -0.38 5.95 -4.17
C MET A 204 1.07 5.60 -4.52
N PHE A 205 1.74 6.47 -5.29
CA PHE A 205 3.18 6.42 -5.52
C PHE A 205 3.97 6.60 -4.22
N ALA A 206 3.67 7.67 -3.47
CA ALA A 206 4.35 7.95 -2.20
C ALA A 206 4.18 6.81 -1.19
N PHE A 207 2.96 6.29 -1.05
CA PHE A 207 2.66 5.12 -0.22
C PHE A 207 3.52 3.90 -0.60
N SER A 208 3.70 3.67 -1.89
CA SER A 208 4.47 2.54 -2.44
C SER A 208 5.99 2.69 -2.23
N VAL A 209 6.54 3.89 -2.35
CA VAL A 209 8.00 4.15 -2.32
C VAL A 209 8.54 4.33 -0.89
N LEU A 210 7.78 4.98 -0.01
CA LEU A 210 8.21 5.33 1.34
C LEU A 210 8.75 4.17 2.19
N PRO A 211 8.11 2.99 2.27
CA PRO A 211 8.65 1.91 3.09
C PRO A 211 10.00 1.38 2.58
N PHE A 212 10.22 1.39 1.25
CA PHE A 212 11.52 1.04 0.67
C PHE A 212 12.56 2.12 0.91
N PHE A 213 12.17 3.40 0.88
CA PHE A 213 13.04 4.49 1.30
C PHE A 213 13.51 4.29 2.74
N ILE A 214 12.58 4.08 3.67
CA ILE A 214 12.88 3.89 5.11
C ILE A 214 13.81 2.69 5.31
N LEU A 215 13.52 1.57 4.64
CA LEU A 215 14.32 0.36 4.72
C LEU A 215 15.73 0.56 4.14
N ALA A 216 15.84 1.20 2.98
CA ALA A 216 17.12 1.50 2.33
C ALA A 216 17.97 2.48 3.16
N TRP A 217 17.32 3.49 3.76
CA TRP A 217 17.96 4.49 4.60
C TRP A 217 18.62 3.84 5.82
N GLN A 218 17.91 2.98 6.55
CA GLN A 218 18.48 2.29 7.70
C GLN A 218 19.63 1.38 7.30
N GLN A 219 19.51 0.68 6.18
CA GLN A 219 20.59 -0.13 5.62
C GLN A 219 21.73 0.68 4.99
N ARG A 220 21.67 2.02 5.04
CA ARG A 220 22.68 2.95 4.47
C ARG A 220 22.94 2.72 2.97
N LYS A 221 21.91 2.28 2.24
CA LYS A 221 22.01 2.07 0.79
C LYS A 221 21.91 3.40 0.06
N LYS A 222 22.77 3.64 -0.94
CA LYS A 222 22.76 4.85 -1.77
C LYS A 222 21.41 5.12 -2.44
N MET A 223 20.67 4.06 -2.79
CA MET A 223 19.34 4.16 -3.38
C MET A 223 18.32 4.91 -2.49
N ALA A 224 18.55 5.01 -1.17
CA ALA A 224 17.67 5.77 -0.29
C ALA A 224 17.50 7.22 -0.76
N TRP A 225 18.55 7.84 -1.31
CA TRP A 225 18.47 9.19 -1.85
C TRP A 225 17.57 9.28 -3.08
N LEU A 226 17.69 8.32 -4.00
CA LEU A 226 16.82 8.24 -5.18
C LEU A 226 15.34 8.14 -4.77
N LEU A 227 15.04 7.26 -3.79
CA LEU A 227 13.69 7.06 -3.29
C LEU A 227 13.16 8.28 -2.52
N LEU A 228 14.03 9.00 -1.78
CA LEU A 228 13.66 10.23 -1.09
C LEU A 228 13.30 11.33 -2.08
N ILE A 229 14.14 11.57 -3.09
CA ILE A 229 13.89 12.56 -4.14
C ILE A 229 12.57 12.24 -4.84
N ALA A 230 12.38 10.98 -5.25
CA ALA A 230 11.14 10.53 -5.87
C ALA A 230 9.91 10.77 -4.98
N ALA A 231 9.99 10.41 -3.69
CA ALA A 231 8.89 10.62 -2.75
C ALA A 231 8.54 12.10 -2.58
N VAL A 232 9.53 13.01 -2.53
CA VAL A 232 9.25 14.45 -2.43
C VAL A 232 8.70 15.02 -3.74
N LEU A 233 9.18 14.58 -4.91
CA LEU A 233 8.66 14.99 -6.22
C LEU A 233 7.20 14.55 -6.48
N SER A 234 6.68 13.59 -5.71
CA SER A 234 5.25 13.28 -5.72
C SER A 234 4.38 14.42 -5.18
N ALA A 235 4.97 15.36 -4.42
CA ALA A 235 4.31 16.48 -3.75
C ALA A 235 2.99 16.04 -3.07
N SER A 236 3.02 14.90 -2.39
CA SER A 236 1.84 14.30 -1.76
C SER A 236 1.85 14.48 -0.25
N THR A 237 0.68 14.75 0.34
CA THR A 237 0.49 14.76 1.80
C THR A 237 0.84 13.39 2.41
N THR A 238 0.66 12.31 1.66
CA THR A 238 1.08 10.95 2.04
C THR A 238 2.59 10.83 2.19
N ALA A 239 3.36 11.48 1.30
CA ALA A 239 4.82 11.51 1.39
C ALA A 239 5.28 12.23 2.67
N LEU A 240 4.68 13.39 2.95
CA LEU A 240 4.98 14.19 4.14
C LEU A 240 4.61 13.46 5.43
N LEU A 241 3.43 12.84 5.48
CA LEU A 241 3.01 12.03 6.62
C LEU A 241 4.00 10.89 6.90
N GLY A 242 4.38 10.13 5.88
CA GLY A 242 5.34 9.03 6.02
C GLY A 242 6.73 9.50 6.46
N LEU A 243 7.23 10.61 5.91
CA LEU A 243 8.51 11.22 6.33
C LEU A 243 8.45 11.76 7.75
N ALA A 244 7.35 12.39 8.15
CA ALA A 244 7.16 12.89 9.51
C ALA A 244 7.17 11.74 10.53
N ILE A 245 6.41 10.68 10.27
CA ILE A 245 6.41 9.46 11.11
C ILE A 245 7.80 8.86 11.18
N PHE A 246 8.51 8.78 10.06
CA PHE A 246 9.87 8.28 10.02
C PHE A 246 10.83 9.10 10.90
N VAL A 247 10.78 10.44 10.82
CA VAL A 247 11.58 11.35 11.66
C VAL A 247 11.23 11.18 13.15
N ILE A 248 9.95 11.09 13.50
CA ILE A 248 9.48 10.85 14.87
C ILE A 248 10.06 9.53 15.41
N ILE A 249 9.97 8.44 14.63
CA ILE A 249 10.54 7.14 15.00
C ILE A 249 12.05 7.24 15.18
N GLN A 250 12.77 7.91 14.27
CA GLN A 250 14.21 8.12 14.40
C GLN A 250 14.58 8.88 15.66
N GLY A 251 13.80 9.89 16.03
CA GLY A 251 14.06 10.70 17.20
C GLY A 251 13.74 10.00 18.51
N VAL A 252 12.50 9.54 18.65
CA VAL A 252 11.98 8.99 19.90
C VAL A 252 12.60 7.62 20.20
N LEU A 253 12.65 6.72 19.22
CA LEU A 253 13.06 5.34 19.46
C LEU A 253 14.55 5.10 19.22
N PHE A 254 15.13 5.74 18.20
CA PHE A 254 16.53 5.48 17.83
C PHE A 254 17.51 6.60 18.21
N LYS A 255 17.02 7.67 18.86
CA LYS A 255 17.82 8.83 19.31
C LYS A 255 18.69 9.46 18.21
N ARG A 256 18.22 9.40 16.95
CA ARG A 256 18.87 9.94 15.75
C ARG A 256 18.12 11.16 15.18
N PHE A 257 17.32 11.84 16.00
CA PHE A 257 16.40 12.92 15.57
C PHE A 257 17.11 13.96 14.69
N PHE A 258 18.15 14.61 15.23
CA PHE A 258 18.80 15.74 14.56
C PHE A 258 19.38 15.37 13.19
N LYS A 259 20.11 14.25 13.09
CA LYS A 259 20.72 13.83 11.82
C LYS A 259 19.67 13.55 10.74
N THR A 260 18.58 12.87 11.10
CA THR A 260 17.52 12.54 10.13
C THR A 260 16.63 13.73 9.83
N ALA A 261 16.27 14.53 10.83
CA ALA A 261 15.50 15.75 10.63
C ALA A 261 16.23 16.74 9.74
N ILE A 262 17.54 16.97 9.96
CA ILE A 262 18.35 17.85 9.11
C ILE A 262 18.38 17.33 7.67
N VAL A 263 18.59 16.03 7.45
CA VAL A 263 18.62 15.50 6.07
C VAL A 263 17.26 15.62 5.39
N VAL A 264 16.18 15.23 6.04
CA VAL A 264 14.83 15.30 5.45
C VAL A 264 14.47 16.76 5.19
N THR A 265 14.73 17.65 6.16
CA THR A 265 14.49 19.09 6.01
C THR A 265 15.36 19.67 4.91
N ALA A 266 16.63 19.31 4.81
CA ALA A 266 17.53 19.77 3.75
C ALA A 266 17.13 19.24 2.38
N ALA A 267 16.64 18.01 2.27
CA ALA A 267 16.15 17.45 1.01
C ALA A 267 14.86 18.17 0.55
N VAL A 268 13.93 18.41 1.49
CA VAL A 268 12.73 19.21 1.23
C VAL A 268 13.15 20.63 0.86
N ALA A 269 13.99 21.29 1.66
CA ALA A 269 14.47 22.64 1.42
C ALA A 269 15.24 22.77 0.11
N ALA A 270 16.09 21.82 -0.25
CA ALA A 270 16.81 21.83 -1.54
C ALA A 270 15.82 21.74 -2.70
N LEU A 271 14.80 20.90 -2.60
CA LEU A 271 13.72 20.89 -3.61
C LEU A 271 12.94 22.21 -3.61
N LEU A 272 12.68 22.80 -2.44
CA LEU A 272 12.02 24.10 -2.33
C LEU A 272 12.87 25.26 -2.89
N ILE A 273 14.20 25.20 -2.79
CA ILE A 273 15.12 26.21 -3.33
C ILE A 273 15.30 26.05 -4.84
N LEU A 274 15.45 24.81 -5.31
CA LEU A 274 15.56 24.51 -6.75
C LEU A 274 14.28 24.88 -7.50
N PHE A 275 13.15 24.97 -6.80
CA PHE A 275 11.87 25.39 -7.34
C PHE A 275 11.24 26.45 -6.42
N PRO A 276 11.70 27.72 -6.43
CA PRO A 276 11.29 28.74 -5.44
C PRO A 276 9.78 29.00 -5.40
N GLN A 277 9.12 28.91 -6.55
CA GLN A 277 7.68 29.05 -6.69
C GLN A 277 6.92 27.79 -6.22
N ALA A 278 7.63 26.67 -6.05
CA ALA A 278 7.13 25.50 -5.34
C ALA A 278 7.03 25.72 -3.84
N VAL A 279 7.68 26.72 -3.25
CA VAL A 279 7.41 27.07 -1.84
C VAL A 279 5.98 27.53 -1.67
N GLU A 280 5.51 28.43 -2.51
CA GLU A 280 4.13 28.95 -2.44
C GLU A 280 3.12 27.88 -2.84
N ALA A 281 3.38 27.12 -3.91
CA ALA A 281 2.49 26.04 -4.32
C ALA A 281 2.49 24.85 -3.32
N PHE A 282 3.62 24.54 -2.69
CA PHE A 282 3.70 23.53 -1.64
C PHE A 282 3.08 24.02 -0.34
N TYR A 283 3.27 25.29 0.02
CA TYR A 283 2.58 25.95 1.13
C TYR A 283 1.07 25.92 0.90
N ASN A 284 0.60 26.34 -0.27
CA ASN A 284 -0.81 26.29 -0.64
C ASN A 284 -1.32 24.84 -0.68
N ALA A 285 -0.57 23.90 -1.28
CA ALA A 285 -0.99 22.50 -1.35
C ALA A 285 -0.91 21.76 -0.01
N THR A 286 -0.10 22.22 0.96
CA THR A 286 0.11 21.53 2.24
C THR A 286 -0.66 22.23 3.36
N VAL A 287 -0.46 23.53 3.56
CA VAL A 287 -1.12 24.32 4.61
C VAL A 287 -2.61 24.45 4.34
N ILE A 288 -3.04 24.79 3.11
CA ILE A 288 -4.48 24.91 2.79
C ILE A 288 -5.17 23.53 2.86
N LYS A 289 -4.46 22.44 2.51
CA LYS A 289 -4.99 21.07 2.69
C LYS A 289 -5.10 20.69 4.17
N LEU A 290 -4.14 21.09 5.00
CA LEU A 290 -4.16 20.84 6.44
C LEU A 290 -5.20 21.70 7.17
N THR A 291 -5.55 22.88 6.65
CA THR A 291 -6.63 23.73 7.20
C THR A 291 -8.02 23.37 6.70
N LEU A 292 -8.19 22.28 5.95
CA LEU A 292 -9.46 21.82 5.35
C LEU A 292 -10.12 22.85 4.42
N GLN A 293 -9.37 23.81 3.88
CA GLN A 293 -9.90 24.86 3.01
C GLN A 293 -9.90 24.47 1.51
N THR A 294 -9.62 23.21 1.19
CA THR A 294 -9.67 22.69 -0.19
C THR A 294 -10.84 21.73 -0.38
N ALA A 295 -11.43 21.71 -1.57
CA ALA A 295 -12.51 20.77 -1.92
C ALA A 295 -12.12 19.31 -1.60
N SER A 296 -10.88 18.89 -1.93
CA SER A 296 -10.41 17.53 -1.61
C SER A 296 -10.24 17.28 -0.10
N GLY A 297 -9.95 18.30 0.72
CA GLY A 297 -9.84 18.15 2.17
C GLY A 297 -11.23 17.99 2.82
N ILE A 298 -12.20 18.77 2.35
CA ILE A 298 -13.61 18.68 2.78
C ILE A 298 -14.17 17.32 2.40
N ASP A 299 -14.00 16.88 1.15
CA ASP A 299 -14.45 15.55 0.67
C ASP A 299 -13.87 14.41 1.52
N ARG A 300 -12.59 14.50 1.92
CA ARG A 300 -11.94 13.51 2.79
C ARG A 300 -12.59 13.45 4.17
N PHE A 301 -12.81 14.62 4.78
CA PHE A 301 -13.42 14.71 6.09
C PHE A 301 -14.88 14.24 6.07
N GLU A 302 -15.64 14.62 5.04
CA GLU A 302 -17.03 14.18 4.85
C GLU A 302 -17.13 12.66 4.66
N ASN A 303 -16.25 12.07 3.85
CA ASN A 303 -16.21 10.61 3.68
C ASN A 303 -15.87 9.90 4.99
N PHE A 304 -14.90 10.42 5.75
CA PHE A 304 -14.53 9.88 7.07
C PHE A 304 -15.70 10.00 8.06
N SER A 305 -16.30 11.18 8.18
CA SER A 305 -17.39 11.42 9.13
C SER A 305 -18.64 10.60 8.79
N SER A 306 -18.95 10.46 7.49
CA SER A 306 -20.09 9.67 7.03
C SER A 306 -19.89 8.17 7.27
N ALA A 307 -18.68 7.66 7.00
CA ALA A 307 -18.34 6.27 7.28
C ALA A 307 -18.38 5.97 8.80
N LEU A 308 -17.89 6.89 9.63
CA LEU A 308 -17.93 6.73 11.09
C LEU A 308 -19.36 6.87 11.66
N ALA A 309 -20.16 7.79 11.12
CA ALA A 309 -21.57 7.92 11.48
C ALA A 309 -22.33 6.64 11.16
N LEU A 310 -22.12 6.07 9.96
CA LEU A 310 -22.70 4.78 9.61
C LEU A 310 -22.30 3.70 10.61
N PHE A 311 -21.00 3.56 10.94
CA PHE A 311 -20.55 2.56 11.90
C PHE A 311 -21.20 2.74 13.28
N ARG A 312 -21.32 3.99 13.75
CA ARG A 312 -21.89 4.30 15.06
C ARG A 312 -23.40 4.02 15.12
N ASP A 313 -24.10 4.31 14.02
CA ASP A 313 -25.56 4.31 13.99
C ASP A 313 -26.14 2.93 13.60
N THR A 314 -25.28 1.93 13.32
CA THR A 314 -25.70 0.53 13.07
C THR A 314 -25.78 -0.29 14.36
N ASP A 315 -26.45 -1.44 14.30
CA ASP A 315 -26.59 -2.32 15.46
C ASP A 315 -25.27 -2.99 15.88
N LEU A 316 -25.29 -3.58 17.07
CA LEU A 316 -24.11 -4.20 17.68
C LEU A 316 -23.51 -5.32 16.83
N LEU A 317 -24.30 -6.09 16.08
CA LEU A 317 -23.76 -7.16 15.23
C LEU A 317 -22.94 -6.57 14.09
N HIS A 318 -23.39 -5.50 13.47
CA HIS A 318 -22.62 -4.78 12.46
C HIS A 318 -21.41 -4.03 13.02
N GLN A 319 -21.50 -3.52 14.25
CA GLN A 319 -20.33 -2.89 14.89
C GLN A 319 -19.24 -3.90 15.23
N LEU A 320 -19.61 -5.12 15.64
CA LEU A 320 -18.66 -6.19 15.95
C LEU A 320 -18.14 -6.88 14.69
N PHE A 321 -19.06 -7.23 13.79
CA PHE A 321 -18.81 -7.96 12.55
C PHE A 321 -18.89 -7.02 11.34
N VAL A 322 -19.29 -7.52 10.17
CA VAL A 322 -19.07 -6.85 8.90
C VAL A 322 -20.40 -6.58 8.21
N HIS A 323 -20.59 -5.37 7.67
CA HIS A 323 -21.66 -5.11 6.69
C HIS A 323 -21.42 -5.89 5.40
N GLY A 324 -20.21 -5.79 4.88
CA GLY A 324 -19.75 -6.53 3.73
C GLY A 324 -18.36 -6.06 3.40
N PHE A 325 -17.43 -6.98 3.19
CA PHE A 325 -16.06 -6.59 2.90
C PHE A 325 -16.00 -5.82 1.58
N GLY A 326 -15.50 -4.59 1.65
CA GLY A 326 -15.33 -3.76 0.47
C GLY A 326 -16.59 -3.02 0.03
N TYR A 327 -17.63 -2.91 0.86
CA TYR A 327 -18.83 -2.13 0.51
C TYR A 327 -18.54 -0.65 0.41
N ILE A 328 -17.70 -0.16 1.31
CA ILE A 328 -17.33 1.25 1.41
C ILE A 328 -15.84 1.45 1.11
N ARG A 329 -15.51 2.60 0.52
CA ARG A 329 -14.15 3.12 0.39
C ARG A 329 -14.13 4.59 0.79
N SER A 330 -13.75 4.86 2.03
CA SER A 330 -13.38 6.21 2.46
C SER A 330 -11.98 6.55 1.92
N THR A 331 -11.49 7.75 2.21
CA THR A 331 -10.12 8.19 1.87
C THR A 331 -9.06 7.73 2.86
N ASP A 332 -9.47 7.14 3.98
CA ASP A 332 -8.63 6.60 5.03
C ASP A 332 -8.95 5.11 5.27
N GLY A 333 -7.95 4.34 5.65
CA GLY A 333 -8.10 2.92 5.96
C GLY A 333 -8.80 2.66 7.29
N PHE A 334 -8.78 3.60 8.25
CA PHE A 334 -9.39 3.42 9.56
C PHE A 334 -10.90 3.24 9.47
N SER A 335 -11.61 4.24 8.96
CA SER A 335 -13.07 4.21 8.80
C SER A 335 -13.48 3.15 7.77
N THR A 336 -12.71 2.99 6.69
CA THR A 336 -12.94 1.96 5.67
C THR A 336 -12.89 0.56 6.27
N LEU A 337 -11.84 0.21 7.01
CA LEU A 337 -11.72 -1.12 7.63
C LEU A 337 -12.74 -1.31 8.74
N LEU A 338 -13.01 -0.28 9.55
CA LEU A 338 -13.96 -0.37 10.64
C LEU A 338 -15.37 -0.71 10.13
N VAL A 339 -15.83 -0.06 9.05
CA VAL A 339 -17.14 -0.38 8.46
C VAL A 339 -17.12 -1.70 7.69
N ASN A 340 -16.09 -1.93 6.88
CA ASN A 340 -16.01 -3.13 6.02
C ASN A 340 -15.65 -4.40 6.78
N THR A 341 -15.24 -4.32 8.04
CA THR A 341 -14.81 -5.49 8.81
C THR A 341 -15.26 -5.48 10.26
N GLY A 342 -15.87 -4.42 10.77
CA GLY A 342 -16.22 -4.30 12.19
C GLY A 342 -15.03 -4.13 13.10
N ALA A 343 -15.32 -3.96 14.38
CA ALA A 343 -14.30 -3.89 15.42
C ALA A 343 -13.45 -5.17 15.49
N VAL A 344 -14.05 -6.36 15.36
CA VAL A 344 -13.31 -7.62 15.45
C VAL A 344 -12.32 -7.77 14.28
N GLY A 345 -12.78 -7.52 13.06
CA GLY A 345 -11.93 -7.57 11.87
C GLY A 345 -10.85 -6.50 11.85
N PHE A 346 -11.19 -5.27 12.26
CA PHE A 346 -10.25 -4.16 12.40
C PHE A 346 -9.13 -4.50 13.41
N LEU A 347 -9.49 -5.05 14.56
CA LEU A 347 -8.52 -5.48 15.57
C LEU A 347 -7.67 -6.66 15.09
N ALA A 348 -8.27 -7.64 14.39
CA ALA A 348 -7.53 -8.75 13.80
C ALA A 348 -6.51 -8.28 12.75
N TYR A 349 -6.92 -7.36 11.87
CA TYR A 349 -6.04 -6.73 10.89
C TYR A 349 -4.89 -5.98 11.60
N SER A 350 -5.22 -5.13 12.57
CA SER A 350 -4.24 -4.35 13.31
C SER A 350 -3.25 -5.23 14.08
N ALA A 351 -3.75 -6.28 14.74
CA ALA A 351 -2.93 -7.27 15.40
C ALA A 351 -2.01 -7.99 14.42
N PHE A 352 -2.49 -8.40 13.25
CA PHE A 352 -1.66 -9.08 12.25
C PHE A 352 -0.44 -8.26 11.81
N PHE A 353 -0.61 -6.94 11.63
CA PHE A 353 0.49 -6.05 11.22
C PHE A 353 1.38 -5.59 12.37
N LEU A 354 0.80 -5.32 13.55
CA LEU A 354 1.53 -4.70 14.66
C LEU A 354 2.06 -5.70 15.69
N TYR A 355 1.39 -6.85 15.88
CA TYR A 355 1.77 -7.83 16.91
C TYR A 355 3.23 -8.30 16.80
N PRO A 356 3.75 -8.65 15.62
CA PRO A 356 5.13 -9.12 15.53
C PRO A 356 6.14 -8.02 15.88
N LEU A 357 5.78 -6.75 15.71
CA LEU A 357 6.65 -5.61 16.02
C LEU A 357 6.89 -5.49 17.53
N PHE A 358 5.89 -5.73 18.38
CA PHE A 358 6.09 -5.70 19.84
C PHE A 358 7.10 -6.73 20.35
N ARG A 359 7.38 -7.76 19.56
CA ARG A 359 8.35 -8.82 19.89
C ARG A 359 9.63 -8.73 19.08
N LEU A 360 9.70 -7.83 18.08
CA LEU A 360 10.85 -7.65 17.23
C LEU A 360 11.94 -6.89 18.01
N ARG A 361 13.15 -7.46 18.08
CA ARG A 361 14.31 -6.74 18.61
C ARG A 361 14.86 -5.81 17.53
N TYR A 362 15.14 -4.55 17.87
CA TYR A 362 15.69 -3.55 16.93
C TYR A 362 17.22 -3.48 17.00
N ASP A 363 17.87 -4.64 17.10
CA ASP A 363 19.32 -4.79 17.29
C ASP A 363 20.11 -4.55 16.00
N THR A 364 19.57 -4.92 14.84
CA THR A 364 20.18 -4.69 13.54
C THR A 364 19.57 -3.50 12.80
N GLU A 365 20.36 -2.83 11.95
CA GLU A 365 19.86 -1.74 11.09
C GLU A 365 18.74 -2.23 10.15
N TYR A 366 18.79 -3.50 9.71
CA TYR A 366 17.72 -4.13 8.93
C TYR A 366 16.40 -4.19 9.71
N ARG A 367 16.42 -4.69 10.96
CA ARG A 367 15.21 -4.80 11.80
C ARG A 367 14.66 -3.44 12.23
N ARG A 368 15.54 -2.45 12.47
CA ARG A 368 15.13 -1.04 12.67
C ARG A 368 14.40 -0.49 11.44
N GLY A 369 14.91 -0.79 10.25
CA GLY A 369 14.28 -0.43 8.98
C GLY A 369 12.91 -1.08 8.81
N LEU A 370 12.80 -2.39 9.05
CA LEU A 370 11.53 -3.10 8.97
C LEU A 370 10.49 -2.55 9.94
N PHE A 371 10.89 -2.27 11.19
CA PHE A 371 10.00 -1.68 12.18
C PHE A 371 9.49 -0.32 11.73
N ALA A 372 10.40 0.59 11.40
CA ALA A 372 10.04 1.95 11.00
C ALA A 372 9.17 1.96 9.72
N ALA A 373 9.50 1.13 8.74
CA ALA A 373 8.74 1.03 7.49
C ALA A 373 7.33 0.46 7.71
N THR A 374 7.19 -0.56 8.56
CA THR A 374 5.88 -1.19 8.84
C THR A 374 4.98 -0.26 9.64
N ILE A 375 5.51 0.46 10.64
CA ILE A 375 4.75 1.47 11.37
C ILE A 375 4.31 2.61 10.44
N ALA A 376 5.22 3.11 9.59
CA ALA A 376 4.88 4.15 8.63
C ALA A 376 3.79 3.68 7.65
N LEU A 377 3.91 2.46 7.11
CA LEU A 377 2.88 1.86 6.25
C LEU A 377 1.53 1.77 6.93
N TYR A 378 1.49 1.20 8.14
CA TYR A 378 0.24 1.04 8.88
C TYR A 378 -0.42 2.40 9.17
N ALA A 379 0.34 3.37 9.63
CA ALA A 379 -0.18 4.72 9.90
C ALA A 379 -0.64 5.45 8.63
N ILE A 380 0.09 5.32 7.52
CA ILE A 380 -0.34 5.87 6.23
C ILE A 380 -1.67 5.24 5.79
N ILE A 381 -1.82 3.91 5.94
CA ILE A 381 -3.08 3.23 5.60
C ILE A 381 -4.20 3.80 6.45
N MET A 382 -4.02 3.86 7.77
CA MET A 382 -5.07 4.29 8.68
C MET A 382 -5.50 5.74 8.48
N VAL A 383 -4.63 6.62 7.95
CA VAL A 383 -4.89 8.06 7.88
C VAL A 383 -5.12 8.57 6.46
N SER A 384 -4.48 7.99 5.45
CA SER A 384 -4.35 8.65 4.13
C SER A 384 -4.65 7.77 2.92
N VAL A 385 -4.57 6.45 3.01
CA VAL A 385 -4.68 5.56 1.85
C VAL A 385 -5.45 4.28 2.22
N PRO A 386 -6.68 4.07 1.75
CA PRO A 386 -7.55 2.95 2.14
C PRO A 386 -7.20 1.63 1.44
N GLU A 387 -5.92 1.39 1.10
CA GLU A 387 -5.51 0.40 0.09
C GLU A 387 -4.73 -0.74 0.75
N PHE A 388 -5.46 -1.52 1.55
CA PHE A 388 -4.91 -2.61 2.37
C PHE A 388 -4.62 -3.90 1.57
N TYR A 389 -4.90 -3.95 0.27
CA TYR A 389 -4.61 -5.09 -0.61
C TYR A 389 -3.27 -4.95 -1.35
N TYR A 390 -2.52 -3.86 -1.19
CA TYR A 390 -1.30 -3.66 -1.98
C TYR A 390 -0.21 -4.66 -1.61
N LEU A 391 0.34 -5.39 -2.59
CA LEU A 391 1.26 -6.49 -2.29
C LEU A 391 2.52 -6.07 -1.55
N HIS A 392 3.01 -4.83 -1.70
CA HIS A 392 4.16 -4.36 -0.94
C HIS A 392 3.88 -4.28 0.56
N LEU A 393 2.65 -3.95 0.97
CA LEU A 393 2.22 -3.99 2.37
C LEU A 393 2.38 -5.41 2.92
N TRP A 394 1.89 -6.39 2.16
CA TRP A 394 1.97 -7.81 2.53
C TRP A 394 3.39 -8.37 2.46
N LEU A 395 4.27 -7.80 1.63
CA LEU A 395 5.70 -8.10 1.66
C LEU A 395 6.33 -7.63 2.98
N PHE A 396 6.06 -6.40 3.41
CA PHE A 396 6.59 -5.89 4.69
C PHE A 396 6.05 -6.70 5.88
N ALA A 397 4.76 -7.07 5.85
CA ALA A 397 4.22 -8.02 6.82
C ALA A 397 4.99 -9.36 6.79
N ALA A 398 5.24 -9.93 5.60
CA ALA A 398 5.97 -11.18 5.47
C ALA A 398 7.41 -11.11 6.01
N LEU A 399 8.11 -9.99 5.76
CA LEU A 399 9.47 -9.77 6.27
C LEU A 399 9.49 -9.68 7.80
N VAL A 400 8.54 -8.96 8.38
CA VAL A 400 8.40 -8.81 9.83
C VAL A 400 8.00 -10.13 10.51
N TRP A 401 7.02 -10.85 9.95
CA TRP A 401 6.62 -12.17 10.44
C TRP A 401 7.76 -13.19 10.36
N ARG A 402 8.55 -13.15 9.28
CA ARG A 402 9.75 -13.99 9.14
C ARG A 402 10.75 -13.71 10.27
N GLU A 403 11.08 -12.44 10.54
CA GLU A 403 11.99 -12.10 11.65
C GLU A 403 11.43 -12.47 13.02
N TYR A 404 10.11 -12.38 13.21
CA TYR A 404 9.45 -12.80 14.45
C TYR A 404 9.51 -14.32 14.68
N LEU A 405 9.33 -15.10 13.61
CA LEU A 405 9.35 -16.57 13.65
C LEU A 405 10.78 -17.14 13.69
N ASP A 406 11.75 -16.46 13.07
CA ASP A 406 13.15 -16.85 13.05
C ASP A 406 13.86 -16.47 14.37
N ARG A 407 13.44 -17.09 15.48
CA ARG A 407 14.07 -16.94 16.81
C ARG A 407 15.34 -17.78 16.98
N ARG A 408 16.00 -18.18 15.90
CA ARG A 408 17.35 -18.74 16.02
C ARG A 408 18.27 -17.60 16.48
N PRO A 409 19.14 -17.82 17.48
CA PRO A 409 20.22 -16.88 17.73
C PRO A 409 21.06 -16.84 16.45
N GLN A 410 20.88 -15.80 15.63
CA GLN A 410 21.78 -15.56 14.52
C GLN A 410 23.13 -15.22 15.15
N ARG A 411 24.02 -16.22 15.23
CA ARG A 411 25.46 -15.95 15.25
C ARG A 411 25.70 -14.94 14.14
N ALA A 412 26.34 -13.83 14.52
CA ALA A 412 26.64 -12.70 13.67
C ALA A 412 26.78 -13.15 12.21
N ILE A 413 25.94 -12.59 11.33
CA ILE A 413 26.22 -12.62 9.90
C ILE A 413 27.58 -11.94 9.77
N GLY A 414 28.62 -12.78 9.76
CA GLY A 414 30.01 -12.40 9.73
C GLY A 414 30.24 -11.48 8.55
N GLY A 415 31.12 -10.51 8.78
CA GLY A 415 31.35 -9.38 7.91
C GLY A 415 31.53 -9.78 6.44
N TYR A 416 30.96 -8.95 5.59
CA TYR A 416 31.63 -8.60 4.35
C TYR A 416 32.92 -7.86 4.73
N ALA A 417 33.94 -8.61 5.13
CA ALA A 417 35.33 -8.21 5.04
C ALA A 417 35.78 -8.46 3.59
N GLY A 418 36.60 -7.55 3.09
CA GLY A 418 36.87 -7.31 1.67
C GLY A 418 37.32 -8.51 0.84
N ALA A 419 37.00 -8.43 -0.44
CA ALA A 419 37.78 -9.01 -1.52
C ALA A 419 37.57 -8.13 -2.77
N GLY A 420 38.64 -7.48 -3.22
CA GLY A 420 38.72 -6.65 -4.43
C GLY A 420 38.84 -5.17 -4.14
#